data_AF-A0A143ZMZ0-F1
#
_entry.id   AF-A0A143ZMZ0-F1
#
_cell.length_a   1.000
_cell.length_b   1.000
_cell.length_c   1.000
_cell.angle_alpha   90.00
_cell.angle_beta   90.00
_cell.angle_gamma   90.00
#
_symmetry.space_group_name_H-M   'P 1'
#
loop_
_entity.id
_entity.type
_entity.pdbx_description
1 polymer ?
#
loop_
_entity_poly.entity_id
_entity_poly.type
_entity_poly.pdbx_seq_one_letter_code
_entity_poly.pdbx_strand_id
1 'polypeptide(L)'
;MPSCAGAGLHLVGKMPPRHAHVTSPKHGPAAANHQPSFEPAHSNREIPRTLGDTPLPMTTPAADLAETIEENSILTPQFNADGLIPAVATDAANGVVLMLAWMNAEALEKTIETGQAWYWSRSRKCLWHKGATSGQVQQVEELRIDCDQDAVWLKVRAGGDGGCCHTGRASCFYRRIVTAPGRPTLRRVPDAPPR
;
A
#
# COMPACT_ATOMS: atom_id res chain seq x y z
N MET A 1 28.67 4.82 -10.74
CA MET A 1 27.40 5.58 -10.84
C MET A 1 27.62 6.65 -11.89
N PRO A 2 26.70 6.89 -12.84
CA PRO A 2 25.25 6.91 -12.64
C PRO A 2 24.50 5.89 -13.51
N SER A 3 23.38 5.37 -13.00
CA SER A 3 22.25 5.09 -13.87
C SER A 3 21.00 4.97 -13.01
N CYS A 4 19.95 5.65 -13.45
CA CYS A 4 18.58 5.55 -12.97
C CYS A 4 17.71 4.97 -14.10
N ALA A 5 18.27 4.08 -14.92
CA ALA A 5 17.66 3.64 -16.16
C ALA A 5 16.40 2.79 -15.94
N GLY A 6 15.27 3.35 -16.36
CA GLY A 6 14.33 2.62 -17.20
C GLY A 6 14.83 2.64 -18.66
N ALA A 7 14.70 1.52 -19.36
CA ALA A 7 14.76 1.41 -20.82
C ALA A 7 13.80 0.29 -21.25
N GLY A 8 13.00 0.58 -22.27
CA GLY A 8 11.81 -0.16 -22.66
C GLY A 8 12.05 -1.61 -23.11
N LEU A 9 11.05 -2.44 -22.83
CA LEU A 9 10.97 -3.81 -23.32
C LEU A 9 10.38 -3.81 -24.73
N HIS A 10 11.21 -4.09 -25.74
CA HIS A 10 10.74 -4.51 -27.06
C HIS A 10 10.06 -5.88 -26.93
N LEU A 11 8.72 -5.93 -27.08
CA LEU A 11 8.01 -7.17 -27.36
C LEU A 11 8.13 -7.50 -28.86
N VAL A 12 8.93 -8.50 -29.17
CA VAL A 12 8.78 -9.28 -30.42
C VAL A 12 7.80 -10.40 -30.14
N GLY A 13 6.75 -10.47 -30.95
CA GLY A 13 5.57 -11.31 -30.71
C GLY A 13 5.50 -12.65 -31.45
N LYS A 14 4.32 -13.27 -31.23
CA LYS A 14 3.64 -14.38 -31.95
C LYS A 14 4.25 -15.79 -31.79
N MET A 15 3.49 -16.88 -31.60
CA MET A 15 2.05 -17.20 -31.67
C MET A 15 1.78 -18.58 -30.98
N PRO A 16 0.51 -18.94 -30.67
CA PRO A 16 0.07 -20.19 -29.99
C PRO A 16 -0.53 -21.21 -31.01
N PRO A 17 -1.44 -22.17 -30.69
CA PRO A 17 -1.63 -23.08 -29.54
C PRO A 17 -1.67 -24.58 -29.98
N ARG A 18 -1.84 -25.55 -29.05
CA ARG A 18 -2.43 -26.87 -29.38
C ARG A 18 -3.45 -27.33 -28.32
N HIS A 19 -4.67 -27.52 -28.82
CA HIS A 19 -5.78 -28.46 -28.49
C HIS A 19 -5.47 -29.57 -27.47
N ALA A 20 -6.41 -30.18 -26.74
CA ALA A 20 -7.84 -30.06 -26.46
C ALA A 20 -8.14 -31.16 -25.43
N HIS A 21 -9.16 -31.01 -24.57
CA HIS A 21 -10.14 -32.09 -24.36
C HIS A 21 -11.35 -31.61 -23.56
N VAL A 22 -12.50 -31.75 -24.23
CA VAL A 22 -13.88 -31.63 -23.76
C VAL A 22 -14.23 -32.81 -22.86
N THR A 23 -14.95 -32.57 -21.76
CA THR A 23 -16.09 -33.40 -21.33
C THR A 23 -17.08 -32.58 -20.49
N SER A 24 -18.32 -32.47 -20.98
CA SER A 24 -19.57 -32.29 -20.21
C SER A 24 -20.39 -33.58 -20.44
N PRO A 25 -21.28 -34.06 -19.55
CA PRO A 25 -22.67 -33.52 -19.42
C PRO A 25 -23.21 -33.60 -17.95
N LYS A 26 -24.35 -33.02 -17.56
CA LYS A 26 -25.73 -33.48 -17.85
C LYS A 26 -26.79 -32.47 -17.34
N HIS A 27 -27.91 -32.46 -18.06
CA HIS A 27 -29.14 -31.67 -17.87
C HIS A 27 -30.15 -32.30 -16.89
N GLY A 28 -30.98 -31.43 -16.29
CA GLY A 28 -32.45 -31.56 -16.20
C GLY A 28 -33.06 -31.72 -14.79
N PRO A 29 -34.37 -31.41 -14.57
CA PRO A 29 -35.30 -30.54 -15.32
C PRO A 29 -36.03 -29.48 -14.45
N ALA A 30 -36.84 -28.66 -15.11
CA ALA A 30 -37.71 -27.62 -14.56
C ALA A 30 -39.14 -28.12 -14.25
N ALA A 31 -39.83 -27.44 -13.32
CA ALA A 31 -41.30 -27.40 -13.16
C ALA A 31 -41.65 -26.11 -12.36
N ALA A 32 -42.29 -25.08 -12.92
CA ALA A 32 -43.71 -24.90 -13.28
C ALA A 32 -44.64 -24.51 -12.11
N ASN A 33 -44.99 -23.21 -12.09
CA ASN A 33 -46.26 -22.54 -11.76
C ASN A 33 -47.18 -23.10 -10.66
N HIS A 34 -47.59 -22.22 -9.74
CA HIS A 34 -49.01 -21.97 -9.45
C HIS A 34 -49.22 -20.66 -8.67
N GLN A 35 -49.93 -19.69 -9.28
CA GLN A 35 -50.70 -18.68 -8.58
C GLN A 35 -51.97 -19.33 -8.01
N PRO A 36 -52.58 -18.71 -6.99
CA PRO A 36 -54.01 -18.52 -7.05
C PRO A 36 -54.42 -17.08 -6.72
N SER A 37 -55.66 -16.81 -7.13
CA SER A 37 -56.33 -15.54 -7.33
C SER A 37 -57.44 -15.30 -6.28
N PHE A 38 -57.96 -14.06 -6.23
CA PHE A 38 -59.24 -13.60 -5.62
C PHE A 38 -59.26 -13.41 -4.08
N GLU A 39 -59.86 -12.40 -3.43
CA GLU A 39 -60.55 -11.12 -3.75
C GLU A 39 -60.76 -10.34 -2.40
N PRO A 40 -61.43 -9.16 -2.31
CA PRO A 40 -61.06 -8.08 -1.40
C PRO A 40 -61.85 -8.04 -0.08
N ALA A 41 -61.26 -7.45 0.95
CA ALA A 41 -61.97 -7.09 2.18
C ALA A 41 -61.81 -5.59 2.46
N HIS A 42 -62.91 -4.86 2.29
CA HIS A 42 -63.10 -3.50 2.78
C HIS A 42 -62.96 -3.49 4.31
N SER A 43 -62.15 -2.56 4.82
CA SER A 43 -62.24 -2.12 6.21
C SER A 43 -61.72 -0.69 6.30
N ASN A 44 -62.65 0.25 6.20
CA ASN A 44 -62.46 1.63 6.63
C ASN A 44 -61.98 1.62 8.10
N ARG A 45 -60.74 2.03 8.33
CA ARG A 45 -60.32 2.50 9.65
C ARG A 45 -59.91 3.96 9.52
N GLU A 46 -60.73 4.78 10.16
CA GLU A 46 -60.58 6.21 10.28
C GLU A 46 -59.20 6.58 10.84
N ILE A 47 -58.57 7.56 10.21
CA ILE A 47 -57.34 8.20 10.69
C ILE A 47 -57.77 9.40 11.54
N PRO A 48 -57.47 9.44 12.86
CA PRO A 48 -57.61 10.68 13.60
C PRO A 48 -56.48 11.63 13.20
N ARG A 49 -56.85 12.70 12.48
CA ARG A 49 -56.01 13.87 12.26
C ARG A 49 -55.87 14.62 13.58
N THR A 50 -54.66 14.63 14.15
CA THR A 50 -54.22 15.71 15.01
C THR A 50 -52.91 16.25 14.47
N LEU A 51 -53.05 17.40 13.80
CA LEU A 51 -52.00 18.31 13.41
C LEU A 51 -51.33 18.83 14.69
N GLY A 52 -50.08 18.46 14.90
CA GLY A 52 -49.18 19.09 15.86
C GLY A 52 -47.93 19.48 15.09
N ASP A 53 -47.87 20.74 14.67
CA ASP A 53 -46.72 21.35 14.01
C ASP A 53 -45.51 21.31 14.95
N THR A 54 -44.78 20.20 14.93
CA THR A 54 -43.42 20.16 15.44
C THR A 54 -42.53 20.45 14.23
N PRO A 55 -41.78 21.57 14.18
CA PRO A 55 -40.78 21.71 13.15
C PRO A 55 -39.86 20.50 13.28
N LEU A 56 -39.76 19.70 12.22
CA LEU A 56 -38.71 18.69 12.11
C LEU A 56 -37.41 19.40 12.49
N PRO A 57 -36.60 18.88 13.43
CA PRO A 57 -35.35 19.53 13.73
C PRO A 57 -34.52 19.50 12.45
N MET A 58 -34.46 20.67 11.79
CA MET A 58 -33.45 21.03 10.81
C MET A 58 -32.11 21.17 11.55
N THR A 59 -31.71 20.13 12.26
CA THR A 59 -30.30 19.91 12.56
C THR A 59 -29.73 19.25 11.32
N THR A 60 -29.41 20.09 10.35
CA THR A 60 -28.19 19.86 9.57
C THR A 60 -27.07 19.70 10.60
N PRO A 61 -26.37 18.57 10.70
CA PRO A 61 -25.04 18.64 11.26
C PRO A 61 -24.21 19.35 10.19
N ALA A 62 -24.14 20.68 10.30
CA ALA A 62 -22.97 21.42 9.85
C ALA A 62 -21.80 21.08 10.80
N ALA A 63 -21.51 19.79 10.95
CA ALA A 63 -20.61 19.22 11.95
C ALA A 63 -19.80 18.03 11.40
N ASP A 64 -19.68 17.90 10.08
CA ASP A 64 -18.55 17.17 9.47
C ASP A 64 -17.59 18.19 8.85
N LEU A 65 -17.26 19.21 9.65
CA LEU A 65 -16.32 20.26 9.29
C LEU A 65 -14.93 19.81 9.74
N ALA A 66 -14.24 19.13 8.83
CA ALA A 66 -12.81 18.82 8.87
C ALA A 66 -12.36 17.96 10.08
N GLU A 67 -12.50 16.64 9.96
CA GLU A 67 -11.64 15.71 10.71
C GLU A 67 -10.16 16.08 10.49
N THR A 68 -9.36 16.08 11.57
CA THR A 68 -7.96 16.50 11.52
C THR A 68 -7.11 15.53 10.70
N ILE A 69 -5.90 15.94 10.30
CA ILE A 69 -5.02 15.11 9.44
C ILE A 69 -4.69 13.75 10.07
N GLU A 70 -4.72 13.69 11.40
CA GLU A 70 -4.43 12.50 12.19
C GLU A 70 -5.57 11.48 12.21
N GLU A 71 -6.81 11.91 12.04
CA GLU A 71 -8.01 11.06 12.22
C GLU A 71 -8.75 10.78 10.91
N ASN A 72 -8.61 11.66 9.90
CA ASN A 72 -9.33 11.47 8.64
C ASN A 72 -8.72 10.35 7.78
N SER A 73 -9.54 9.77 6.90
CA SER A 73 -9.12 8.68 6.00
C SER A 73 -8.57 9.17 4.64
N ILE A 74 -8.24 10.46 4.51
CA ILE A 74 -7.75 11.05 3.26
C ILE A 74 -6.22 11.12 3.31
N LEU A 75 -5.58 10.40 2.39
CA LEU A 75 -4.13 10.46 2.23
C LEU A 75 -3.72 11.85 1.70
N THR A 76 -3.03 12.61 2.56
CA THR A 76 -2.53 13.97 2.32
C THR A 76 -1.04 14.05 2.74
N PRO A 77 -0.11 13.45 1.96
CA PRO A 77 1.29 13.37 2.36
C PRO A 77 1.94 14.75 2.47
N GLN A 78 2.63 14.99 3.58
CA GLN A 78 3.34 16.24 3.85
C GLN A 78 4.78 16.13 3.40
N PHE A 79 5.07 16.68 2.22
CA PHE A 79 6.43 16.78 1.72
C PHE A 79 7.14 17.99 2.32
N ASN A 80 8.43 17.84 2.62
CA ASN A 80 9.25 18.96 3.08
C ASN A 80 9.48 20.00 1.97
N ALA A 81 10.24 21.07 2.26
CA ALA A 81 10.53 22.15 1.32
C ALA A 81 11.23 21.71 0.01
N ASP A 82 11.89 20.54 0.01
CA ASP A 82 12.52 19.96 -1.18
C ASP A 82 11.55 19.07 -1.99
N GLY A 83 10.29 18.96 -1.57
CA GLY A 83 9.30 18.06 -2.16
C GLY A 83 9.55 16.59 -1.82
N LEU A 84 10.14 16.31 -0.64
CA LEU A 84 10.54 14.97 -0.23
C LEU A 84 9.91 14.54 1.10
N ILE A 85 9.65 13.24 1.21
CA ILE A 85 9.19 12.56 2.41
C ILE A 85 10.19 11.44 2.78
N PRO A 86 10.63 11.31 4.06
CA PRO A 86 11.44 10.19 4.50
C PRO A 86 10.66 8.87 4.42
N ALA A 87 11.33 7.83 3.95
CA ALA A 87 10.80 6.48 3.86
C ALA A 87 11.71 5.51 4.60
N VAL A 88 11.18 4.85 5.64
CA VAL A 88 11.85 3.77 6.36
C VAL A 88 11.38 2.44 5.79
N ALA A 89 12.32 1.58 5.39
CA ALA A 89 12.01 0.21 4.99
C ALA A 89 12.47 -0.77 6.06
N THR A 90 11.58 -1.66 6.48
CA THR A 90 11.87 -2.78 7.38
C THR A 90 11.56 -4.11 6.72
N ASP A 91 12.27 -5.16 7.11
CA ASP A 91 11.94 -6.52 6.73
C ASP A 91 10.58 -6.92 7.31
N ALA A 92 9.68 -7.42 6.46
CA ALA A 92 8.33 -7.78 6.87
C ALA A 92 8.28 -9.02 7.79
N ALA A 93 9.27 -9.91 7.71
CA ALA A 93 9.30 -11.16 8.49
C ALA A 93 9.84 -10.96 9.91
N ASN A 94 10.80 -10.06 10.11
CA ASN A 94 11.48 -9.90 11.41
C ASN A 94 11.50 -8.46 11.96
N GLY A 95 11.01 -7.47 11.20
CA GLY A 95 10.93 -6.08 11.64
C GLY A 95 12.26 -5.33 11.65
N VAL A 96 13.37 -5.93 11.19
CA VAL A 96 14.66 -5.26 11.13
C VAL A 96 14.60 -4.09 10.15
N VAL A 97 15.07 -2.92 10.58
CA VAL A 97 15.24 -1.75 9.69
C VAL A 97 16.30 -2.08 8.64
N LEU A 98 15.91 -2.03 7.37
CA LEU A 98 16.75 -2.31 6.22
C LEU A 98 17.46 -1.04 5.74
N MET A 99 16.70 0.05 5.54
CA MET A 99 17.24 1.31 5.06
C MET A 99 16.30 2.48 5.34
N LEU A 100 16.85 3.69 5.24
CA LEU A 100 16.11 4.93 5.11
C LEU A 100 16.49 5.58 3.78
N ALA A 101 15.49 6.05 3.06
CA ALA A 101 15.63 6.82 1.83
C ALA A 101 14.58 7.94 1.78
N TRP A 102 14.51 8.64 0.66
CA TRP A 102 13.56 9.71 0.41
C TRP A 102 12.65 9.31 -0.74
N MET A 103 11.41 9.75 -0.71
CA MET A 103 10.48 9.70 -1.83
C MET A 103 10.07 11.13 -2.19
N ASN A 104 9.98 11.43 -3.48
CA ASN A 104 9.15 12.54 -3.96
C ASN A 104 7.72 12.02 -4.22
N ALA A 105 6.81 12.89 -4.63
CA ALA A 105 5.43 12.51 -4.94
C ALA A 105 5.35 11.33 -5.94
N GLU A 106 6.12 11.38 -7.04
CA GLU A 106 6.15 10.31 -8.05
C GLU A 106 6.65 8.96 -7.49
N ALA A 107 7.66 8.97 -6.62
CA ALA A 107 8.17 7.75 -6.00
C ALA A 107 7.14 7.12 -5.03
N LEU A 108 6.42 7.94 -4.27
CA LEU A 108 5.36 7.45 -3.39
C LEU A 108 4.20 6.88 -4.20
N GLU A 109 3.73 7.60 -5.22
CA GLU A 109 2.68 7.16 -6.15
C GLU A 109 3.03 5.82 -6.80
N LYS A 110 4.22 5.71 -7.39
CA LYS A 110 4.68 4.43 -7.99
C LYS A 110 4.80 3.31 -6.97
N THR A 111 5.19 3.61 -5.73
CA THR A 111 5.24 2.60 -4.68
C THR A 111 3.86 2.04 -4.36
N ILE A 112 2.85 2.91 -4.26
CA ILE A 112 1.45 2.54 -4.05
C ILE A 112 0.93 1.74 -5.25
N GLU A 113 1.16 2.21 -6.47
CA GLU A 113 0.66 1.58 -7.70
C GLU A 113 1.26 0.21 -7.97
N THR A 114 2.58 0.07 -7.80
CA THR A 114 3.31 -1.14 -8.21
C THR A 114 3.43 -2.17 -7.09
N GLY A 115 3.23 -1.76 -5.83
CA GLY A 115 3.56 -2.60 -4.67
C GLY A 115 5.06 -2.90 -4.54
N GLN A 116 5.93 -2.10 -5.17
CA GLN A 116 7.39 -2.23 -5.12
C GLN A 116 7.98 -0.93 -4.60
N ALA A 117 9.09 -0.97 -3.85
CA ALA A 117 9.66 0.26 -3.30
C ALA A 117 10.37 1.11 -4.38
N TRP A 118 9.86 2.32 -4.60
CA TRP A 118 10.48 3.37 -5.41
C TRP A 118 10.97 4.51 -4.51
N TYR A 119 12.15 5.03 -4.81
CA TYR A 119 12.75 6.12 -4.05
C TYR A 119 13.20 7.26 -4.96
N TRP A 120 13.41 8.43 -4.38
CA TRP A 120 14.06 9.56 -5.02
C TRP A 120 15.52 9.68 -4.54
N SER A 121 16.45 9.60 -5.47
CA SER A 121 17.87 9.76 -5.16
C SER A 121 18.26 11.24 -5.16
N ARG A 122 18.31 11.89 -3.99
CA ARG A 122 18.67 13.32 -3.85
C ARG A 122 19.95 13.73 -4.58
N SER A 123 21.00 12.91 -4.50
CA SER A 123 22.29 13.18 -5.16
C SER A 123 22.27 13.02 -6.68
N ARG A 124 21.42 12.11 -7.20
CA ARG A 124 21.30 11.82 -8.64
C ARG A 124 20.13 12.56 -9.28
N LYS A 125 19.27 13.19 -8.46
CA LYS A 125 18.03 13.87 -8.85
C LYS A 125 17.19 13.03 -9.81
N CYS A 126 16.96 11.78 -9.42
CA CYS A 126 16.26 10.82 -10.26
C CYS A 126 15.42 9.86 -9.42
N LEU A 127 14.38 9.34 -10.05
CA LEU A 127 13.59 8.23 -9.57
C LEU A 127 14.40 6.93 -9.61
N TRP A 128 14.26 6.10 -8.59
CA TRP A 128 15.02 4.86 -8.40
C TRP A 128 14.12 3.72 -7.93
N HIS A 129 13.87 2.77 -8.81
CA HIS A 129 13.28 1.48 -8.44
C HIS A 129 14.31 0.64 -7.70
N LYS A 130 14.09 0.39 -6.40
CA LYS A 130 15.04 -0.36 -5.57
C LYS A 130 15.21 -1.76 -6.12
N GLY A 131 16.45 -2.16 -6.36
CA GLY A 131 16.77 -3.51 -6.81
C GLY A 131 16.56 -3.78 -8.30
N ALA A 132 16.09 -2.81 -9.10
CA ALA A 132 15.89 -3.01 -10.54
C ALA A 132 17.14 -3.52 -11.29
N THR A 133 18.33 -3.14 -10.83
CA THR A 133 19.60 -3.62 -11.39
C THR A 133 20.16 -4.86 -10.68
N SER A 134 19.96 -4.98 -9.35
CA SER A 134 20.56 -6.07 -8.56
C SER A 134 19.66 -7.29 -8.38
N GLY A 135 18.39 -7.22 -8.77
CA GLY A 135 17.37 -8.23 -8.47
C GLY A 135 16.83 -8.18 -7.03
N GLN A 136 17.43 -7.37 -6.15
CA GLN A 136 17.00 -7.16 -4.76
C GLN A 136 15.83 -6.18 -4.65
N VAL A 137 14.79 -6.44 -5.43
CA VAL A 137 13.56 -5.64 -5.43
C VAL A 137 12.86 -5.78 -4.08
N GLN A 138 12.35 -4.67 -3.56
CA GLN A 138 11.60 -4.67 -2.30
C GLN A 138 10.11 -4.71 -2.61
N GLN A 139 9.48 -5.87 -2.40
CA GLN A 139 8.04 -6.01 -2.50
C GLN A 139 7.40 -5.48 -1.22
N VAL A 140 6.48 -4.53 -1.34
CA VAL A 140 5.78 -3.92 -0.21
C VAL A 140 4.65 -4.84 0.22
N GLU A 141 4.71 -5.33 1.47
CA GLU A 141 3.63 -6.08 2.10
C GLU A 141 2.67 -5.16 2.87
N GLU A 142 3.19 -4.05 3.39
CA GLU A 142 2.41 -3.03 4.10
C GLU A 142 3.08 -1.67 3.94
N LEU A 143 2.29 -0.63 3.66
CA LEU A 143 2.70 0.77 3.61
C LEU A 143 1.92 1.52 4.70
N ARG A 144 2.65 2.10 5.64
CA ARG A 144 2.11 2.96 6.70
C ARG A 144 2.58 4.39 6.50
N ILE A 145 1.81 5.32 7.02
CA ILE A 145 2.12 6.75 7.06
C ILE A 145 2.03 7.24 8.51
N ASP A 146 2.89 8.18 8.90
CA ASP A 146 2.89 8.75 10.27
C ASP A 146 1.67 9.67 10.49
N CYS A 147 1.41 10.05 11.75
CA CYS A 147 0.18 10.74 12.15
C CYS A 147 -0.05 12.10 11.48
N ASP A 148 1.01 12.88 11.28
CA ASP A 148 0.99 14.16 10.56
C ASP A 148 1.30 14.01 9.06
N GLN A 149 1.40 12.76 8.61
CA GLN A 149 1.63 12.36 7.22
C GLN A 149 2.96 12.82 6.61
N ASP A 150 3.97 13.09 7.43
CA ASP A 150 5.29 13.57 6.99
C ASP A 150 6.38 12.48 6.89
N ALA A 151 6.03 11.21 7.13
CA ALA A 151 6.92 10.06 7.00
C ALA A 151 6.17 8.80 6.58
N VAL A 152 6.84 7.92 5.83
CA VAL A 152 6.28 6.61 5.45
C VAL A 152 7.12 5.45 5.97
N TRP A 153 6.44 4.38 6.36
CA TRP A 153 7.05 3.12 6.79
C TRP A 153 6.60 1.98 5.87
N LEU A 154 7.57 1.43 5.13
CA LEU A 154 7.43 0.26 4.29
C LEU A 154 7.83 -1.00 5.06
N LYS A 155 6.92 -1.97 5.15
CA LYS A 155 7.29 -3.35 5.48
C LYS A 155 7.43 -4.12 4.18
N VAL A 156 8.63 -4.60 3.92
CA VAL A 156 9.00 -5.16 2.62
C VAL A 156 9.60 -6.55 2.74
N ARG A 157 9.39 -7.35 1.69
CA ARG A 157 10.16 -8.56 1.42
C ARG A 157 11.22 -8.26 0.37
N ALA A 158 12.49 -8.44 0.70
CA ALA A 158 13.59 -8.26 -0.24
C ALA A 158 13.72 -9.51 -1.14
N GLY A 159 13.74 -9.29 -2.46
CA GLY A 159 14.05 -10.32 -3.44
C GLY A 159 15.55 -10.62 -3.56
N GLY A 160 15.90 -11.47 -4.53
CA GLY A 160 17.30 -11.85 -4.77
C GLY A 160 17.89 -12.68 -3.63
N ASP A 161 19.09 -12.30 -3.19
CA ASP A 161 19.81 -12.91 -2.06
C ASP A 161 19.35 -12.38 -0.68
N GLY A 162 18.29 -11.57 -0.64
CA GLY A 162 17.80 -10.92 0.58
C GLY A 162 18.63 -9.70 1.01
N GLY A 163 19.66 -9.31 0.26
CA GLY A 163 20.45 -8.13 0.54
C GLY A 163 19.66 -6.83 0.29
N CYS A 164 19.81 -5.84 1.18
CA CYS A 164 19.29 -4.49 0.93
C CYS A 164 20.40 -3.52 0.53
N CYS A 165 21.58 -3.68 1.12
CA CYS A 165 22.70 -2.77 0.99
C CYS A 165 23.60 -3.16 -0.20
N HIS A 166 24.11 -2.15 -0.92
CA HIS A 166 25.10 -2.35 -2.00
C HIS A 166 26.41 -3.02 -1.55
N THR A 167 26.61 -3.18 -0.23
CA THR A 167 27.75 -3.88 0.35
C THR A 167 27.51 -5.37 0.58
N GLY A 168 26.38 -5.91 0.11
CA GLY A 168 25.99 -7.31 0.28
C GLY A 168 25.39 -7.64 1.65
N ARG A 169 24.87 -6.64 2.36
CA ARG A 169 24.31 -6.81 3.71
C ARG A 169 22.80 -6.68 3.72
N ALA A 170 22.16 -7.37 4.65
CA ALA A 170 20.71 -7.34 4.84
C ALA A 170 20.22 -5.94 5.21
N SER A 171 20.95 -5.22 6.07
CA SER A 171 20.62 -3.85 6.47
C SER A 171 21.74 -2.86 6.15
N CYS A 172 21.38 -1.62 5.81
CA CYS A 172 22.30 -0.48 5.79
C CYS A 172 22.82 -0.11 7.19
N PHE A 173 22.09 -0.50 8.25
CA PHE A 173 22.41 -0.25 9.66
C PHE A 173 23.29 -1.34 10.28
N TYR A 174 24.23 -1.89 9.51
CA TYR A 174 25.16 -2.94 9.95
C TYR A 174 26.29 -2.47 10.89
N ARG A 175 26.21 -1.23 11.39
CA ARG A 175 27.19 -0.64 12.31
C ARG A 175 26.45 0.06 13.45
N ARG A 176 26.96 -0.09 14.68
CA ARG A 176 26.44 0.56 15.88
C ARG A 176 27.53 1.35 16.59
N ILE A 177 27.12 2.42 17.26
CA ILE A 177 27.96 3.18 18.18
C ILE A 177 28.00 2.42 19.51
N VAL A 178 29.19 2.18 20.05
CA VAL A 178 29.38 1.58 21.38
C VAL A 178 29.96 2.64 22.30
N THR A 179 29.17 3.00 23.31
CA THR A 179 29.59 3.86 24.42
C THR A 179 30.12 2.97 25.54
N ALA A 180 31.40 3.14 25.86
CA ALA A 180 32.07 2.58 27.03
C ALA A 180 32.80 3.73 27.73
N PRO A 181 33.22 3.60 29.01
CA PRO A 181 34.02 4.63 29.66
C PRO A 181 35.24 4.97 28.79
N GLY A 182 35.28 6.18 28.23
CA GLY A 182 36.26 6.60 27.21
C GLY A 182 35.63 7.04 25.89
N ARG A 183 36.37 6.89 24.78
CA ARG A 183 35.98 7.36 23.45
C ARG A 183 34.95 6.41 22.80
N PRO A 184 33.84 6.90 22.23
CA PRO A 184 32.92 6.07 21.46
C PRO A 184 33.62 5.36 20.30
N THR A 185 33.28 4.08 20.10
CA THR A 185 33.80 3.28 18.97
C THR A 185 32.67 2.81 18.06
N LEU A 186 32.97 2.70 16.75
CA LEU A 186 32.03 2.17 15.77
C LEU A 186 32.30 0.67 15.59
N ARG A 187 31.30 -0.18 15.86
CA ARG A 187 31.42 -1.64 15.70
C ARG A 187 30.43 -2.15 14.66
N ARG A 188 30.82 -3.18 13.92
CA ARG A 188 29.90 -3.90 13.03
C ARG A 188 28.93 -4.75 13.86
N VAL A 189 27.68 -4.79 13.41
CA VAL A 189 26.66 -5.71 13.89
C VAL A 189 26.64 -6.87 12.92
N PRO A 190 26.83 -8.13 13.38
CA PRO A 190 26.65 -9.29 12.53
C PRO A 190 25.23 -9.29 11.96
N ASP A 191 25.09 -9.59 10.67
CA ASP A 191 23.77 -9.83 10.10
C ASP A 191 23.15 -11.04 10.82
N ALA A 192 21.84 -10.98 11.09
CA ALA A 192 21.13 -12.16 11.58
C ALA A 192 21.26 -13.27 10.51
N PRO A 193 21.49 -14.53 10.90
CA PRO A 193 21.54 -15.62 9.92
C PRO A 193 20.22 -15.63 9.12
N PRO A 194 20.26 -15.88 7.80
CA PRO A 194 19.05 -16.05 7.02
C PRO A 194 18.23 -17.20 7.64
N ARG A 195 16.93 -16.97 7.83
CA ARG A 195 15.98 -18.00 8.28
C ARG A 195 15.42 -18.75 7.10
#